data_AF-A0A954DZE8-F1
#
_entry.id   AF-A0A954DZE8-F1
#
_cell.length_a   1.000
_cell.length_b   1.000
_cell.length_c   1.000
_cell.angle_alpha   90.00
_cell.angle_beta   90.00
_cell.angle_gamma   90.00
#
_symmetry.space_group_name_H-M   'P 1'
#
loop_
_entity.id
_entity.type
_entity.pdbx_description
1 polymer ?
#
loop_
_entity_poly.entity_id
_entity_poly.type
_entity_poly.pdbx_seq_one_letter_code
_entity_poly.pdbx_strand_id
1 'polypeptide(L)'
;MNKILQYVGIGFCALLLFGGAFLGFAKLSGAPMHTLPVLGGFFQAPDEYAALVDSDTRADRDSVKRSVEEEVQVGASVLGAFVLPSPYTSEQIKDLEMLLKSKLREAQLELDRMSLRRLELDEREAALQDRWGELQELRSTLERFEEDLNQRSAEIERDEAARSEKEVAALQDLAKVFEEGEPEELVNKLQAYGEEDAAKLLAQMDVERVAELLRAMDEENYVRFSKAYTAEQLRKE
;
A
#
# COMPACT_ATOMS: atom_id res chain seq x y z
N MET A 1 0.98 20.11 23.26
CA MET A 1 1.30 18.66 23.17
C MET A 1 2.65 18.53 22.48
N ASN A 2 3.66 17.91 23.11
CA ASN A 2 5.04 17.97 22.62
C ASN A 2 5.16 17.26 21.26
N LYS A 3 5.55 18.01 20.21
CA LYS A 3 5.71 17.51 18.84
C LYS A 3 6.61 16.26 18.76
N ILE A 4 7.57 16.14 19.68
CA ILE A 4 8.44 14.97 19.83
C ILE A 4 7.63 13.70 20.14
N LEU A 5 6.62 13.78 21.01
CA LEU A 5 5.79 12.62 21.35
C LEU A 5 4.95 12.15 20.15
N GLN A 6 4.53 13.09 19.29
CA GLN A 6 3.77 12.81 18.09
C GLN A 6 4.63 12.13 17.02
N TYR A 7 5.86 12.60 16.80
CA TYR A 7 6.80 11.95 15.88
C TYR A 7 7.22 10.54 16.35
N VAL A 8 7.41 10.35 17.65
CA VAL A 8 7.69 9.01 18.21
C VAL A 8 6.49 8.08 18.04
N GLY A 9 5.26 8.57 18.25
CA GLY A 9 4.04 7.80 18.04
C GLY A 9 3.86 7.37 16.58
N ILE A 10 4.09 8.28 15.63
CA ILE A 10 3.99 7.99 14.19
C ILE A 10 5.09 7.00 13.78
N GLY A 11 6.32 7.18 14.25
CA GLY A 11 7.43 6.27 13.93
C GLY A 11 7.21 4.85 14.46
N PHE A 12 6.68 4.71 15.67
CA PHE A 12 6.35 3.41 16.25
C PHE A 12 5.19 2.72 15.51
N CYS A 13 4.17 3.48 15.11
CA CYS A 13 3.06 2.96 14.34
C CYS A 13 3.49 2.50 12.93
N ALA A 14 4.36 3.25 12.27
CA ALA A 14 4.94 2.88 10.98
C ALA A 14 5.78 1.60 11.06
N LEU A 15 6.58 1.43 12.13
CA LEU A 15 7.35 0.20 12.36
C LEU A 15 6.46 -1.03 12.58
N LEU A 16 5.35 -0.89 13.32
CA LEU A 16 4.40 -1.98 13.52
C LEU A 16 3.67 -2.38 12.24
N LEU A 17 3.24 -1.39 11.45
CA LEU A 17 2.61 -1.63 10.14
C LEU A 17 3.58 -2.33 9.17
N PHE A 18 4.82 -1.85 9.12
CA PHE A 18 5.86 -2.44 8.28
C PHE A 18 6.18 -3.88 8.71
N GLY A 19 6.33 -4.14 10.01
CA GLY A 19 6.55 -5.48 10.54
C GLY A 19 5.39 -6.43 10.23
N GLY A 20 4.15 -5.98 10.44
CA GLY A 20 2.95 -6.77 10.14
C GLY A 20 2.78 -7.07 8.65
N ALA A 21 3.01 -6.08 7.78
CA ALA A 21 2.96 -6.26 6.33
C ALA A 21 4.05 -7.21 5.82
N PHE A 22 5.26 -7.11 6.39
CA PHE A 22 6.39 -7.97 6.04
C PHE A 22 6.15 -9.43 6.46
N LEU A 23 5.59 -9.66 7.65
CA LEU A 23 5.17 -10.99 8.11
C LEU A 23 4.04 -11.57 7.25
N GLY A 24 3.07 -10.74 6.86
CA GLY A 24 2.00 -11.13 5.93
C GLY A 24 2.54 -11.55 4.57
N PHE A 25 3.49 -10.79 4.03
CA PHE A 25 4.14 -11.09 2.76
C PHE A 25 5.03 -12.34 2.82
N ALA A 26 5.75 -12.54 3.92
CA ALA A 26 6.56 -13.75 4.15
C ALA A 26 5.68 -15.01 4.22
N LYS A 27 4.52 -14.94 4.90
CA LYS A 27 3.56 -16.05 4.97
C LYS A 27 2.93 -16.35 3.60
N LEU A 28 2.66 -15.34 2.79
CA LEU A 28 2.05 -15.49 1.47
C LEU A 28 3.04 -16.00 0.41
N SER A 29 4.31 -15.62 0.51
CA SER A 29 5.35 -16.00 -0.45
C SER A 29 5.93 -17.41 -0.22
N GLY A 30 5.53 -18.10 0.86
CA GLY A 30 6.07 -19.42 1.21
C GLY A 30 7.56 -19.39 1.58
N ALA A 31 8.12 -18.19 1.75
CA ALA A 31 9.52 -18.01 2.11
C ALA A 31 9.73 -18.40 3.58
N PRO A 32 10.66 -19.33 3.87
CA PRO A 32 10.88 -19.76 5.24
C PRO A 32 11.43 -18.59 6.08
N MET A 33 10.74 -18.26 7.18
CA MET A 33 11.04 -17.07 8.00
C MET A 33 12.46 -17.04 8.60
N HIS A 34 13.19 -18.16 8.56
CA HIS A 34 14.57 -18.27 9.05
C HIS A 34 15.65 -17.77 8.07
N THR A 35 15.32 -17.58 6.79
CA THR A 35 16.28 -17.08 5.78
C THR A 35 16.26 -15.56 5.61
N LEU A 36 15.44 -14.85 6.39
CA LEU A 36 15.31 -13.41 6.29
C LEU A 36 16.44 -12.71 7.07
N PRO A 37 17.21 -11.82 6.42
CA PRO A 37 18.26 -11.08 7.10
C PRO A 37 17.61 -10.23 8.21
N VAL A 38 18.20 -10.29 9.41
CA VAL A 38 17.76 -9.66 10.69
C VAL A 38 16.82 -10.52 11.57
N LEU A 39 15.89 -11.31 11.03
CA LEU A 39 14.96 -12.13 11.85
C LEU A 39 15.36 -13.60 12.05
N GLY A 40 16.31 -14.12 11.27
CA GLY A 40 16.74 -15.53 11.34
C GLY A 40 17.33 -15.96 12.70
N GLY A 41 17.74 -15.02 13.57
CA GLY A 41 18.28 -15.33 14.90
C GLY A 41 17.22 -15.63 15.97
N PHE A 42 15.94 -15.30 15.74
CA PHE A 42 14.88 -15.42 16.76
C PHE A 42 13.95 -16.62 16.55
N PHE A 43 14.05 -17.32 15.42
CA PHE A 43 13.27 -18.52 15.13
C PHE A 43 14.21 -19.69 14.86
N GLN A 44 14.29 -20.64 15.81
CA GLN A 44 15.00 -21.90 15.61
C GLN A 44 14.29 -22.74 14.55
N ALA A 45 15.06 -23.24 13.59
CA ALA A 45 14.59 -24.14 12.55
C ALA A 45 14.19 -25.51 13.16
N PRO A 46 13.06 -26.11 12.74
CA PRO A 46 12.80 -27.53 12.94
C PRO A 46 13.78 -28.37 12.12
N ASP A 47 14.31 -29.44 12.70
CA ASP A 47 15.42 -30.27 12.19
C ASP A 47 15.22 -30.94 10.80
N GLU A 48 14.06 -30.80 10.16
CA GLU A 48 13.74 -31.51 8.92
C GLU A 48 14.24 -30.85 7.62
N TYR A 49 14.81 -29.65 7.66
CA TYR A 49 15.20 -28.92 6.43
C TYR A 49 16.69 -28.98 6.06
N ALA A 50 17.54 -29.59 6.89
CA ALA A 50 18.98 -29.71 6.60
C ALA A 50 19.31 -30.68 5.45
N ALA A 51 18.35 -31.47 4.98
CA ALA A 51 18.58 -32.50 3.96
C ALA A 51 18.33 -32.05 2.51
N LEU A 52 17.82 -30.84 2.26
CA LEU A 52 17.36 -30.41 0.92
C LEU A 52 18.18 -29.28 0.28
N VAL A 53 19.28 -28.84 0.89
CA VAL A 53 20.01 -27.63 0.44
C VAL A 53 21.21 -27.91 -0.47
N ASP A 54 21.55 -29.16 -0.78
CA ASP A 54 22.78 -29.47 -1.54
C ASP A 54 22.62 -29.71 -3.05
N SER A 55 21.45 -29.42 -3.63
CA SER A 55 21.29 -29.52 -5.08
C SER A 55 20.34 -28.46 -5.60
N ASP A 56 20.87 -27.29 -5.95
CA ASP A 56 20.48 -26.57 -7.17
C ASP A 56 21.21 -25.23 -7.27
N THR A 57 22.46 -25.30 -7.73
CA THR A 57 23.12 -24.18 -8.39
C THR A 57 23.62 -24.63 -9.75
N ARG A 58 22.77 -24.46 -10.77
CA ARG A 58 23.12 -23.87 -12.08
C ARG A 58 21.97 -24.07 -13.07
N ALA A 59 21.26 -22.98 -13.34
CA ALA A 59 20.69 -22.76 -14.65
C ALA A 59 21.85 -22.54 -15.63
N ASP A 60 21.87 -23.27 -16.75
CA ASP A 60 22.40 -22.72 -17.98
C ASP A 60 21.54 -23.13 -19.19
N ARG A 61 21.38 -22.15 -20.06
CA ARG A 61 20.55 -22.13 -21.27
C ARG A 61 21.19 -23.04 -22.32
N ASP A 62 20.41 -23.81 -23.09
CA ASP A 62 20.41 -23.65 -24.54
C ASP A 62 19.37 -24.47 -25.32
N SER A 63 19.01 -23.90 -26.47
CA SER A 63 18.48 -24.54 -27.69
C SER A 63 17.00 -24.94 -27.78
N VAL A 64 16.26 -23.98 -28.33
CA VAL A 64 15.19 -24.15 -29.32
C VAL A 64 15.54 -25.22 -30.37
N LYS A 65 14.62 -26.16 -30.62
CA LYS A 65 14.23 -26.59 -31.98
C LYS A 65 12.90 -27.37 -31.95
N ARG A 66 11.88 -26.65 -32.40
CA ARG A 66 10.56 -27.15 -32.79
C ARG A 66 10.72 -27.93 -34.10
N SER A 67 10.55 -29.25 -34.06
CA SER A 67 10.31 -30.06 -35.26
C SER A 67 8.82 -30.37 -35.34
N VAL A 68 8.20 -29.74 -36.34
CA VAL A 68 6.93 -30.11 -36.96
C VAL A 68 7.15 -31.39 -37.77
N GLU A 69 6.06 -32.15 -37.96
CA GLU A 69 5.90 -33.35 -38.82
C GLU A 69 6.33 -34.71 -38.25
N GLU A 70 5.33 -35.48 -37.80
CA GLU A 70 5.12 -36.88 -38.22
C GLU A 70 3.66 -37.27 -37.91
N GLU A 71 2.81 -37.10 -38.92
CA GLU A 71 2.12 -38.20 -39.61
C GLU A 71 1.09 -38.97 -38.78
N VAL A 72 -0.16 -38.54 -38.96
CA VAL A 72 -1.34 -39.39 -38.83
C VAL A 72 -1.25 -40.47 -39.91
N GLN A 73 -0.90 -41.69 -39.53
CA GLN A 73 -1.21 -42.89 -40.32
C GLN A 73 -2.04 -43.87 -39.47
N VAL A 74 -3.35 -43.73 -39.67
CA VAL A 74 -4.32 -44.82 -39.92
C VAL A 74 -3.85 -46.21 -39.48
N GLY A 75 -4.16 -46.54 -38.23
CA GLY A 75 -4.25 -47.91 -37.73
C GLY A 75 -5.68 -48.44 -37.70
N ALA A 76 -6.52 -48.06 -38.67
CA ALA A 76 -7.85 -48.66 -38.88
C ALA A 76 -7.70 -50.00 -39.61
N SER A 77 -6.98 -50.95 -39.01
CA SER A 77 -6.70 -52.27 -39.59
C SER A 77 -6.36 -53.32 -38.54
N VAL A 78 -7.00 -53.23 -37.36
CA VAL A 78 -7.14 -54.36 -36.44
C VAL A 78 -8.61 -54.59 -36.08
N LEU A 79 -9.50 -54.56 -37.08
CA LEU A 79 -10.60 -55.52 -37.10
C LEU A 79 -10.06 -56.84 -37.67
N GLY A 80 -8.97 -57.32 -37.06
CA GLY A 80 -8.47 -58.66 -37.28
C GLY A 80 -9.52 -59.59 -36.71
N ALA A 81 -10.11 -60.40 -37.58
CA ALA A 81 -11.02 -61.47 -37.22
C ALA A 81 -10.49 -62.17 -35.96
N PHE A 82 -11.22 -62.03 -34.85
CA PHE A 82 -11.05 -62.89 -33.68
C PHE A 82 -11.43 -64.31 -34.12
N VAL A 83 -10.50 -65.02 -34.76
CA VAL A 83 -10.51 -66.46 -34.81
C VAL A 83 -10.18 -66.88 -33.38
N LEU A 84 -11.22 -67.12 -32.59
CA LEU A 84 -11.10 -67.73 -31.27
C LEU A 84 -10.32 -69.05 -31.43
N PRO A 85 -9.14 -69.21 -30.81
CA PRO A 85 -8.64 -70.55 -30.57
C PRO A 85 -9.65 -71.26 -29.68
N SER A 86 -10.14 -72.41 -30.16
CA SER A 86 -10.99 -73.41 -29.49
C SER A 86 -10.95 -73.39 -27.95
N PRO A 87 -12.11 -73.59 -27.32
CA PRO A 87 -12.68 -72.67 -26.35
C PRO A 87 -11.72 -72.43 -25.19
N TYR A 88 -11.62 -71.17 -24.76
CA TYR A 88 -11.16 -70.86 -23.42
C TYR A 88 -11.75 -71.89 -22.44
N THR A 89 -10.92 -72.48 -21.59
CA THR A 89 -11.45 -73.32 -20.52
C THR A 89 -12.44 -72.46 -19.73
N SER A 90 -13.53 -73.05 -19.24
CA SER A 90 -14.56 -72.31 -18.50
C SER A 90 -13.99 -71.53 -17.31
N GLU A 91 -12.82 -71.93 -16.81
CA GLU A 91 -12.01 -71.25 -15.80
C GLU A 91 -11.39 -69.94 -16.34
N GLN A 92 -10.75 -69.95 -17.51
CA GLN A 92 -10.15 -68.74 -18.10
C GLN A 92 -11.18 -67.66 -18.43
N ILE A 93 -12.38 -68.05 -18.86
CA ILE A 93 -13.48 -67.11 -19.09
C ILE A 93 -13.93 -66.49 -17.76
N LYS A 94 -14.04 -67.28 -16.69
CA LYS A 94 -14.42 -66.78 -15.36
C LYS A 94 -13.37 -65.85 -14.78
N ASP A 95 -12.08 -66.15 -14.97
CA ASP A 95 -10.99 -65.30 -14.53
C ASP A 95 -11.00 -63.96 -15.27
N LEU A 96 -11.23 -64.00 -16.58
CA LEU A 96 -11.33 -62.79 -17.40
C LEU A 96 -12.58 -61.98 -17.05
N GLU A 97 -13.72 -62.63 -16.78
CA GLU A 97 -14.93 -61.97 -16.27
C GLU A 97 -14.68 -61.31 -14.91
N MET A 98 -13.96 -61.97 -14.01
CA MET A 98 -13.61 -61.43 -12.70
C MET A 98 -12.67 -60.23 -12.81
N LEU A 99 -11.67 -60.28 -13.69
CA LEU A 99 -10.76 -59.17 -13.98
C LEU A 99 -11.48 -57.98 -14.63
N LEU A 100 -12.40 -58.23 -15.57
CA LEU A 100 -13.20 -57.16 -16.17
C LEU A 100 -14.11 -56.51 -15.13
N LYS A 101 -14.75 -57.30 -14.26
CA LYS A 101 -15.57 -56.76 -13.16
C LYS A 101 -14.74 -55.96 -12.15
N SER A 102 -13.53 -56.41 -11.81
CA SER A 102 -12.65 -55.69 -10.89
C SER A 102 -12.17 -54.38 -11.51
N LYS A 103 -11.76 -54.38 -12.78
CA LYS A 103 -11.36 -53.18 -13.52
C LYS A 103 -12.51 -52.21 -13.74
N LEU A 104 -13.70 -52.70 -14.03
CA LEU A 104 -14.90 -51.87 -14.13
C LEU A 104 -15.22 -51.20 -12.79
N ARG A 105 -15.11 -51.94 -11.68
CA ARG A 105 -15.29 -51.37 -10.33
C ARG A 105 -14.21 -50.34 -9.99
N GLU A 106 -12.95 -50.61 -10.33
CA GLU A 106 -11.84 -49.67 -10.14
C GLU A 106 -12.07 -48.38 -10.93
N ALA A 107 -12.43 -48.49 -12.21
CA ALA A 107 -12.75 -47.35 -13.06
C ALA A 107 -13.96 -46.55 -12.55
N GLN A 108 -14.98 -47.22 -12.01
CA GLN A 108 -16.13 -46.54 -11.37
C GLN A 108 -15.68 -45.74 -10.13
N LEU A 109 -14.87 -46.33 -9.25
CA LEU A 109 -14.35 -45.64 -8.07
C LEU A 109 -13.47 -44.45 -8.44
N GLU A 110 -12.66 -44.57 -9.49
CA GLU A 110 -11.87 -43.46 -10.00
C GLU A 110 -12.75 -42.33 -10.57
N LEU A 111 -13.80 -42.68 -11.32
CA LEU A 111 -14.75 -41.71 -11.86
C LEU A 111 -15.45 -40.96 -10.72
N ASP A 112 -15.94 -41.68 -9.71
CA ASP A 112 -16.58 -41.09 -8.54
C ASP A 112 -15.61 -40.14 -7.82
N ARG A 113 -14.35 -40.56 -7.60
CA ARG A 113 -13.32 -39.71 -6.99
C ARG A 113 -13.04 -38.45 -7.82
N MET A 114 -12.99 -38.57 -9.14
CA MET A 114 -12.77 -37.43 -10.02
C MET A 114 -13.98 -36.49 -10.06
N SER A 115 -15.20 -37.01 -9.98
CA SER A 115 -16.41 -36.19 -9.89
C SER A 115 -16.46 -35.36 -8.61
N LEU A 116 -16.09 -35.95 -7.47
CA LEU A 116 -15.99 -35.24 -6.19
C LEU A 116 -14.94 -34.13 -6.24
N ARG A 117 -13.76 -34.43 -6.80
CA ARG A 117 -12.71 -33.41 -6.98
C ARG A 117 -13.14 -32.27 -7.89
N ARG A 118 -13.89 -32.55 -8.96
CA ARG A 118 -14.42 -31.49 -9.84
C ARG A 118 -15.37 -30.59 -9.08
N LEU A 119 -16.30 -31.16 -8.31
CA LEU A 119 -17.21 -30.39 -7.50
C LEU A 119 -16.48 -29.52 -6.45
N GLU A 120 -15.47 -30.07 -5.78
CA GLU A 120 -14.62 -29.30 -4.85
C GLU A 120 -13.85 -28.16 -5.55
N LEU A 121 -13.39 -28.37 -6.79
CA LEU A 121 -12.73 -27.33 -7.58
C LEU A 121 -13.71 -26.24 -8.00
N ASP A 122 -14.89 -26.62 -8.48
CA ASP A 122 -15.94 -25.67 -8.87
C ASP A 122 -16.37 -24.80 -7.68
N GLU A 123 -16.53 -25.40 -6.48
CA GLU A 123 -16.82 -24.66 -5.25
C GLU A 123 -15.68 -23.69 -4.87
N ARG A 124 -14.42 -24.11 -5.01
CA ARG A 124 -13.26 -23.24 -4.75
C ARG A 124 -13.16 -22.11 -5.76
N GLU A 125 -13.44 -22.37 -7.02
CA GLU A 125 -13.46 -21.36 -8.08
C GLU A 125 -14.54 -20.31 -7.82
N ALA A 126 -15.76 -20.74 -7.45
CA ALA A 126 -16.83 -19.84 -7.06
C ALA A 126 -16.43 -18.97 -5.86
N ALA A 127 -15.87 -19.57 -4.80
CA ALA A 127 -15.44 -18.82 -3.62
C ALA A 127 -14.29 -17.82 -3.92
N LEU A 128 -13.39 -18.16 -4.84
CA LEU A 128 -12.35 -17.24 -5.29
C LEU A 128 -12.91 -16.09 -6.12
N GLN A 129 -13.90 -16.37 -6.98
CA GLN A 129 -14.57 -15.36 -7.79
C GLN A 129 -15.34 -14.37 -6.92
N ASP A 130 -16.04 -14.84 -5.89
CA ASP A 130 -16.74 -13.98 -4.93
C ASP A 130 -15.76 -13.06 -4.20
N ARG A 131 -14.67 -13.60 -3.66
CA ARG A 131 -13.61 -12.80 -3.01
C ARG A 131 -12.97 -11.79 -3.96
N TRP A 132 -12.77 -12.16 -5.22
CA TRP A 132 -12.22 -11.25 -6.21
C TRP A 132 -13.19 -10.09 -6.50
N GLY A 133 -14.50 -10.37 -6.55
CA GLY A 133 -15.55 -9.36 -6.62
C GLY A 133 -15.52 -8.41 -5.42
N GLU A 134 -15.46 -8.94 -4.20
CA GLU A 134 -15.35 -8.14 -2.96
C GLU A 134 -14.10 -7.24 -2.96
N LEU A 135 -12.95 -7.78 -3.39
CA LEU A 135 -11.70 -7.00 -3.48
C LEU A 135 -11.80 -5.89 -4.54
N GLN A 136 -12.46 -6.15 -5.67
CA GLN A 136 -12.68 -5.15 -6.70
C GLN A 136 -13.62 -4.05 -6.21
N GLU A 137 -14.68 -4.40 -5.49
CA GLU A 137 -15.58 -3.43 -4.87
C GLU A 137 -14.82 -2.57 -3.85
N LEU A 138 -14.08 -3.20 -2.92
CA LEU A 138 -13.28 -2.49 -1.93
C LEU A 138 -12.27 -1.55 -2.61
N ARG A 139 -11.58 -2.01 -3.64
CA ARG A 139 -10.67 -1.17 -4.43
C ARG A 139 -11.40 0.05 -5.00
N SER A 140 -12.56 -0.13 -5.62
CA SER A 140 -13.34 0.98 -6.18
C SER A 140 -13.82 1.96 -5.10
N THR A 141 -14.13 1.48 -3.89
CA THR A 141 -14.48 2.37 -2.76
C THR A 141 -13.28 3.18 -2.28
N LEU A 142 -12.10 2.58 -2.21
CA LEU A 142 -10.87 3.27 -1.83
C LEU A 142 -10.48 4.33 -2.86
N GLU A 143 -10.58 4.01 -4.16
CA GLU A 143 -10.35 4.98 -5.24
C GLU A 143 -11.30 6.19 -5.12
N ARG A 144 -12.59 5.97 -4.80
CA ARG A 144 -13.54 7.07 -4.55
C ARG A 144 -13.21 7.88 -3.30
N PHE A 145 -12.77 7.25 -2.22
CA PHE A 145 -12.37 7.96 -1.00
C PHE A 145 -11.11 8.79 -1.24
N GLU A 146 -10.16 8.28 -2.02
CA GLU A 146 -8.97 9.02 -2.42
C GLU A 146 -9.34 10.25 -3.27
N GLU A 147 -10.25 10.10 -4.24
CA GLU A 147 -10.77 11.22 -5.02
C GLU A 147 -11.48 12.29 -4.16
N ASP A 148 -12.34 11.89 -3.22
CA ASP A 148 -13.03 12.82 -2.30
C ASP A 148 -12.03 13.56 -1.39
N LEU A 149 -11.03 12.85 -0.85
CA LEU A 149 -9.99 13.48 -0.04
C LEU A 149 -9.14 14.47 -0.85
N ASN A 150 -8.76 14.11 -2.07
CA ASN A 150 -8.01 15.00 -2.96
C ASN A 150 -8.82 16.24 -3.36
N GLN A 151 -10.14 16.10 -3.56
CA GLN A 151 -11.02 17.24 -3.82
C GLN A 151 -11.11 18.15 -2.60
N ARG A 152 -11.33 17.60 -1.41
CA ARG A 152 -11.39 18.37 -0.17
C ARG A 152 -10.06 19.06 0.16
N SER A 153 -8.93 18.40 -0.06
CA SER A 153 -7.62 19.02 0.16
C SER A 153 -7.44 20.20 -0.80
N ALA A 154 -7.79 20.04 -2.07
CA ALA A 154 -7.71 21.12 -3.05
C ALA A 154 -8.67 22.28 -2.75
N GLU A 155 -9.85 22.00 -2.18
CA GLU A 155 -10.78 23.05 -1.70
C GLU A 155 -10.21 23.79 -0.49
N ILE A 156 -9.66 23.07 0.49
CA ILE A 156 -9.03 23.68 1.66
C ILE A 156 -7.83 24.54 1.25
N GLU A 157 -6.97 24.06 0.36
CA GLU A 157 -5.83 24.83 -0.14
C GLU A 157 -6.27 26.12 -0.84
N ARG A 158 -7.33 26.07 -1.65
CA ARG A 158 -7.89 27.27 -2.29
C ARG A 158 -8.49 28.23 -1.28
N ASP A 159 -9.21 27.71 -0.28
CA ASP A 159 -9.83 28.51 0.77
C ASP A 159 -8.76 29.15 1.68
N GLU A 160 -7.70 28.43 2.02
CA GLU A 160 -6.55 28.93 2.78
C GLU A 160 -5.79 29.99 1.98
N ALA A 161 -5.55 29.77 0.69
CA ALA A 161 -4.96 30.77 -0.20
C ALA A 161 -5.83 32.04 -0.23
N ALA A 162 -7.13 31.90 -0.48
CA ALA A 162 -8.04 33.05 -0.52
C ALA A 162 -8.18 33.77 0.84
N ARG A 163 -8.09 33.04 1.96
CA ARG A 163 -8.06 33.66 3.30
C ARG A 163 -6.77 34.40 3.54
N SER A 164 -5.62 33.80 3.25
CA SER A 164 -4.32 34.45 3.42
C SER A 164 -4.19 35.71 2.55
N GLU A 165 -4.67 35.69 1.30
CA GLU A 165 -4.73 36.88 0.44
C GLU A 165 -5.58 38.00 1.05
N LYS A 166 -6.76 37.65 1.60
CA LYS A 166 -7.63 38.63 2.28
C LYS A 166 -7.00 39.18 3.56
N GLU A 167 -6.34 38.34 4.34
CA GLU A 167 -5.63 38.75 5.54
C GLU A 167 -4.47 39.69 5.20
N VAL A 168 -3.67 39.37 4.19
CA VAL A 168 -2.60 40.25 3.71
C VAL A 168 -3.16 41.58 3.20
N ALA A 169 -4.23 41.56 2.41
CA ALA A 169 -4.88 42.79 1.94
C ALA A 169 -5.42 43.64 3.09
N ALA A 170 -6.07 43.03 4.08
CA ALA A 170 -6.57 43.72 5.27
C ALA A 170 -5.42 44.33 6.10
N LEU A 171 -4.31 43.60 6.25
CA LEU A 171 -3.12 44.10 6.94
C LEU A 171 -2.44 45.23 6.17
N GLN A 172 -2.42 45.18 4.83
CA GLN A 172 -1.88 46.26 4.00
C GLN A 172 -2.73 47.53 4.09
N ASP A 173 -4.05 47.41 4.10
CA ASP A 173 -4.93 48.57 4.27
C ASP A 173 -4.79 49.17 5.68
N LEU A 174 -4.58 48.33 6.70
CA LEU A 174 -4.29 48.79 8.05
C LEU A 174 -2.90 49.42 8.14
N ALA A 175 -1.88 48.89 7.45
CA ALA A 175 -0.54 49.45 7.39
C ALA A 175 -0.54 50.89 6.84
N LYS A 176 -1.30 51.16 5.77
CA LYS A 176 -1.48 52.53 5.23
C LYS A 176 -2.02 53.52 6.27
N VAL A 177 -2.97 53.09 7.11
CA VAL A 177 -3.50 53.93 8.19
C VAL A 177 -2.42 54.28 9.22
N PHE A 178 -1.45 53.39 9.43
CA PHE A 178 -0.32 53.59 10.35
C PHE A 178 0.84 54.39 9.72
N GLU A 179 0.87 54.57 8.41
CA GLU A 179 1.83 55.46 7.73
C GLU A 179 1.45 56.94 7.90
N GLU A 180 0.16 57.28 7.89
CA GLU A 180 -0.30 58.68 7.87
C GLU A 180 -0.50 59.33 9.27
N GLY A 181 -0.53 58.55 10.36
CA GLY A 181 -0.85 59.05 11.71
C GLY A 181 0.33 59.59 12.55
N GLU A 182 0.03 60.15 13.72
CA GLU A 182 1.08 60.54 14.69
C GLU A 182 1.65 59.32 15.45
N PRO A 183 2.97 59.23 15.64
CA PRO A 183 3.63 58.02 16.14
C PRO A 183 3.21 57.63 17.57
N GLU A 184 2.95 58.61 18.46
CA GLU A 184 2.56 58.34 19.85
C GLU A 184 1.15 57.74 19.96
N GLU A 185 0.19 58.22 19.15
CA GLU A 185 -1.16 57.65 19.13
C GLU A 185 -1.19 56.25 18.49
N LEU A 186 -0.35 56.03 17.48
CA LEU A 186 -0.25 54.75 16.79
C LEU A 186 0.42 53.68 17.66
N VAL A 187 1.40 54.05 18.49
CA VAL A 187 2.02 53.13 19.46
C VAL A 187 0.97 52.59 20.44
N ASN A 188 0.10 53.44 20.99
CA ASN A 188 -0.97 53.01 21.88
C ASN A 188 -1.97 52.06 21.19
N LYS A 189 -2.27 52.31 19.90
CA LYS A 189 -3.12 51.41 19.10
C LYS A 189 -2.42 50.09 18.81
N LEU A 190 -1.13 50.10 18.49
CA LEU A 190 -0.31 48.90 18.26
C LEU A 190 -0.26 48.00 19.50
N GLN A 191 -0.11 48.60 20.69
CA GLN A 191 -0.13 47.87 21.96
C GLN A 191 -1.47 47.15 22.19
N ALA A 192 -2.59 47.68 21.67
CA ALA A 192 -3.90 47.06 21.78
C ALA A 192 -4.10 45.83 20.88
N TYR A 193 -3.37 45.71 19.77
CA TYR A 193 -3.45 44.56 18.85
C TYR A 193 -2.64 43.33 19.33
N GLY A 194 -1.78 43.50 20.34
CA GLY A 194 -0.91 42.43 20.85
C GLY A 194 0.33 42.19 20.00
N GLU A 195 1.31 41.48 20.56
CA GLU A 195 2.68 41.38 20.01
C GLU A 195 2.77 40.68 18.65
N GLU A 196 1.99 39.61 18.44
CA GLU A 196 2.07 38.80 17.22
C GLU A 196 1.41 39.50 16.02
N ASP A 197 0.23 40.09 16.21
CA ASP A 197 -0.50 40.77 15.13
C ASP A 197 0.14 42.13 14.80
N ALA A 198 0.69 42.82 15.80
CA ALA A 198 1.53 43.98 15.58
C ALA A 198 2.79 43.63 14.76
N ALA A 199 3.45 42.50 15.03
CA ALA A 199 4.61 42.09 14.24
C ALA A 199 4.26 41.83 12.77
N LYS A 200 3.12 41.19 12.50
CA LYS A 200 2.60 40.99 11.13
C LYS A 200 2.29 42.31 10.42
N LEU A 201 1.69 43.26 11.14
CA LEU A 201 1.40 44.60 10.63
C LEU A 201 2.67 45.36 10.30
N LEU A 202 3.63 45.41 11.24
CA LEU A 202 4.93 46.07 11.05
C LEU A 202 5.71 45.44 9.89
N ALA A 203 5.56 44.13 9.65
CA ALA A 203 6.18 43.44 8.51
C ALA A 203 5.58 43.78 7.13
N GLN A 204 4.49 44.56 7.07
CA GLN A 204 3.91 45.09 5.84
C GLN A 204 4.20 46.58 5.63
N MET A 205 4.82 47.26 6.60
CA MET A 205 5.15 48.68 6.56
C MET A 205 6.61 48.93 6.14
N ASP A 206 6.92 50.17 5.76
CA ASP A 206 8.28 50.61 5.50
C ASP A 206 9.18 50.54 6.75
N VAL A 207 10.41 50.05 6.57
CA VAL A 207 11.39 49.83 7.65
C VAL A 207 11.71 51.11 8.43
N GLU A 208 11.73 52.25 7.74
CA GLU A 208 11.97 53.57 8.34
C GLU A 208 10.85 53.94 9.30
N ARG A 209 9.60 53.73 8.89
CA ARG A 209 8.41 54.02 9.71
C ARG A 209 8.29 53.08 10.90
N VAL A 210 8.62 51.81 10.71
CA VAL A 210 8.70 50.82 11.80
C VAL A 210 9.72 51.24 12.85
N ALA A 211 10.89 51.75 12.43
CA ALA A 211 11.91 52.23 13.36
C ALA A 211 11.45 53.47 14.16
N GLU A 212 10.67 54.36 13.55
CA GLU A 212 10.06 55.50 14.25
C GLU A 212 9.06 55.04 15.31
N LEU A 213 8.15 54.12 14.96
CA LEU A 213 7.15 53.58 15.87
C LEU A 213 7.78 52.82 17.03
N LEU A 214 8.80 52.00 16.76
CA LEU A 214 9.51 51.27 17.81
C LEU A 214 10.27 52.22 18.76
N ARG A 215 10.90 53.29 18.26
CA ARG A 215 11.58 54.28 19.12
C ARG A 215 10.63 55.11 19.97
N ALA A 216 9.38 55.27 19.54
CA ALA A 216 8.34 55.96 20.30
C ALA A 216 7.74 55.08 21.41
N MET A 217 8.09 53.79 21.48
CA MET A 217 7.67 52.89 22.55
C MET A 217 8.54 53.02 23.81
N ASP A 218 7.96 52.65 24.94
CA ASP A 218 8.65 52.41 26.20
C ASP A 218 9.60 51.19 26.13
N GLU A 219 10.69 51.21 26.93
CA GLU A 219 11.80 50.24 26.82
C GLU A 219 11.35 48.77 26.92
N GLU A 220 10.35 48.46 27.75
CA GLU A 220 9.85 47.10 27.93
C GLU A 220 9.08 46.61 26.69
N ASN A 221 8.23 47.46 26.11
CA ASN A 221 7.49 47.14 24.91
C ASN A 221 8.41 47.11 23.67
N TYR A 222 9.39 48.02 23.59
CA TYR A 222 10.38 48.01 22.52
C TYR A 222 11.04 46.63 22.35
N VAL A 223 11.51 46.02 23.45
CA VAL A 223 12.17 44.71 23.40
C VAL A 223 11.20 43.60 22.96
N ARG A 224 9.95 43.64 23.42
CA ARG A 224 8.93 42.62 23.08
C ARG A 224 8.52 42.69 21.61
N PHE A 225 8.14 43.88 21.14
CA PHE A 225 7.70 44.08 19.75
C PHE A 225 8.85 43.96 18.74
N SER A 226 10.07 44.40 19.07
CA SER A 226 11.23 44.21 18.18
C SER A 226 11.62 42.72 18.04
N LYS A 227 11.50 41.94 19.12
CA LYS A 227 11.71 40.49 19.07
C LYS A 227 10.63 39.77 18.25
N ALA A 228 9.37 40.16 18.41
CA ALA A 228 8.26 39.61 17.62
C ALA A 228 8.42 39.95 16.13
N TYR A 229 8.79 41.20 15.81
CA TYR A 229 9.04 41.66 14.44
C TYR A 229 10.20 40.91 13.77
N THR A 230 11.34 40.76 14.46
CA THR A 230 12.48 40.00 13.93
C THR A 230 12.17 38.53 13.72
N ALA A 231 11.38 37.92 14.61
CA ALA A 231 10.92 36.54 14.45
C ALA A 231 10.00 36.37 13.23
N GLU A 232 9.16 37.36 12.94
CA GLU A 232 8.26 37.32 11.78
C GLU A 232 8.99 37.60 10.45
N GLN A 233 10.00 38.48 10.46
CA GLN A 233 10.90 38.68 9.29
C GLN A 233 11.63 37.38 8.92
N LEU A 234 12.14 36.64 9.92
CA LEU A 234 12.80 35.34 9.71
C LEU A 234 11.86 34.23 9.23
N ARG A 235 10.53 34.38 9.36
CA ARG A 235 9.56 33.43 8.81
C ARG A 235 9.23 33.68 7.34
N LYS A 236 9.49 34.89 6.84
CA LYS A 236 9.26 35.26 5.44
C LYS A 236 10.44 34.90 4.53
N GLU A 237 11.65 34.74 5.08
CA GLU A 237 12.86 34.22 4.39
C GLU A 237 12.86 32.69 4.27
#